data_AF-A0A1R3RZL4-F1
#
_entry.id   AF-A0A1R3RZL4-F1
#
_cell.length_a   1.000
_cell.length_b   1.000
_cell.length_c   1.000
_cell.angle_alpha   90.00
_cell.angle_beta   90.00
_cell.angle_gamma   90.00
#
_symmetry.space_group_name_H-M   'P 1'
#
loop_
_entity.id
_entity.type
_entity.pdbx_description
1 polymer ?
#
loop_
_entity_poly.entity_id
_entity_poly.type
_entity_poly.pdbx_seq_one_letter_code
_entity_poly.pdbx_strand_id
1 'polypeptide(L)'
;MPPRLSQQAALPEARGLKYDESDMALFHAKLSYHSTIEERMASKDPNLASISEHQARILRRWEMLKHSEKEMAEKGKSLSPAEWKQLAQYEWRYKRLEELVTKSTG
;
A
#
# COMPACT_ATOMS: atom_id res chain seq x y z
N MET A 1 -24.20 -15.76 -49.81
CA MET A 1 -22.94 -15.74 -49.04
C MET A 1 -23.16 -14.93 -47.78
N PRO A 2 -22.85 -15.43 -46.57
CA PRO A 2 -22.98 -14.63 -45.36
C PRO A 2 -21.72 -13.76 -45.16
N PRO A 3 -21.84 -12.56 -44.58
CA PRO A 3 -20.72 -11.63 -44.45
C PRO A 3 -19.79 -12.10 -43.32
N ARG A 4 -18.48 -11.90 -43.52
CA ARG A 4 -17.45 -12.22 -42.54
C ARG A 4 -17.65 -11.32 -41.31
N LEU A 5 -18.11 -11.91 -40.21
CA LEU A 5 -17.99 -11.29 -38.89
C LEU A 5 -16.50 -11.09 -38.63
N SER A 6 -16.12 -9.82 -38.55
CA SER A 6 -14.84 -9.36 -38.04
C SER A 6 -14.52 -10.12 -36.76
N GLN A 7 -13.48 -10.95 -36.82
CA GLN A 7 -12.85 -11.52 -35.64
C GLN A 7 -12.46 -10.33 -34.76
N GLN A 8 -13.29 -10.05 -33.77
CA GLN A 8 -12.89 -9.23 -32.64
C GLN A 8 -11.61 -9.86 -32.13
N ALA A 9 -10.51 -9.13 -32.24
CA ALA A 9 -9.25 -9.49 -31.63
C ALA A 9 -9.56 -9.83 -30.18
N ALA A 10 -9.53 -11.12 -29.85
CA ALA A 10 -9.64 -11.59 -28.48
C ALA A 10 -8.43 -11.02 -27.75
N LEU A 11 -8.62 -9.85 -27.12
CA LEU A 11 -7.71 -9.37 -26.11
C LEU A 11 -7.54 -10.54 -25.13
N PRO A 12 -6.31 -10.98 -24.84
CA PRO A 12 -6.11 -12.09 -23.93
C PRO A 12 -6.87 -11.78 -22.65
N GLU A 13 -7.76 -12.69 -22.23
CA GLU A 13 -8.43 -12.60 -20.94
C GLU A 13 -7.36 -12.26 -19.92
N ALA A 14 -7.53 -11.12 -19.23
CA ALA A 14 -6.67 -10.77 -18.12
C ALA A 14 -6.73 -11.94 -17.16
N ARG A 15 -5.71 -12.79 -17.15
CA ARG A 15 -5.49 -13.82 -16.12
C ARG A 15 -5.30 -13.02 -14.84
N GLY A 16 -6.40 -12.72 -14.18
CA GLY A 16 -6.49 -11.69 -13.16
C GLY A 16 -5.47 -11.98 -12.08
N LEU A 17 -4.43 -11.16 -12.00
CA LEU A 17 -3.54 -11.14 -10.86
C LEU A 17 -4.41 -10.68 -9.69
N LYS A 18 -4.88 -11.62 -8.85
CA LYS A 18 -5.53 -11.29 -7.59
C LYS A 18 -4.43 -10.80 -6.66
N TYR A 19 -4.30 -9.48 -6.58
CA TYR A 19 -3.46 -8.86 -5.56
C TYR A 19 -4.13 -9.06 -4.20
N ASP A 20 -3.33 -9.44 -3.21
CA ASP A 20 -3.74 -9.36 -1.82
C ASP A 20 -4.06 -7.89 -1.49
N GLU A 21 -5.21 -7.64 -0.87
CA GLU A 21 -5.66 -6.32 -0.45
C GLU A 21 -4.63 -5.65 0.47
N SER A 22 -3.94 -6.43 1.30
CA SER A 22 -2.92 -5.91 2.21
C SER A 22 -1.63 -5.47 1.49
N ASP A 23 -1.24 -6.15 0.40
CA ASP A 23 -0.15 -5.73 -0.48
C ASP A 23 -0.52 -4.45 -1.24
N MET A 24 -1.77 -4.36 -1.72
CA MET A 24 -2.27 -3.18 -2.41
C MET A 24 -2.32 -1.96 -1.48
N ALA A 25 -2.76 -2.15 -0.23
CA ALA A 25 -2.78 -1.08 0.78
C ALA A 25 -1.37 -0.54 1.09
N LEU A 26 -0.38 -1.43 1.24
CA LEU A 26 1.02 -1.02 1.44
C LEU A 26 1.55 -0.28 0.21
N PHE A 27 1.24 -0.75 -0.99
CA PHE A 27 1.64 -0.08 -2.22
C PHE A 27 1.10 1.36 -2.31
N HIS A 28 -0.20 1.55 -2.06
CA HIS A 28 -0.81 2.89 -2.06
C HIS A 28 -0.20 3.79 -0.97
N ALA A 29 0.06 3.26 0.22
CA ALA A 29 0.70 4.01 1.29
C ALA A 29 2.11 4.48 0.89
N LYS A 30 2.92 3.60 0.29
CA LYS A 30 4.25 3.97 -0.22
C LYS A 30 4.18 5.01 -1.32
N LEU A 31 3.23 4.87 -2.25
CA LEU A 31 3.04 5.82 -3.34
C LEU A 31 2.73 7.21 -2.79
N SER A 32 1.74 7.31 -1.90
CA SER A 32 1.33 8.56 -1.24
C SER A 32 2.46 9.22 -0.46
N TYR A 33 3.23 8.42 0.29
CA TYR A 33 4.37 8.93 1.05
C TYR A 33 5.45 9.51 0.12
N HIS A 34 5.90 8.75 -0.88
CA HIS A 34 6.97 9.22 -1.77
C HIS A 34 6.54 10.38 -2.66
N SER A 35 5.25 10.50 -3.02
CA SER A 35 4.77 11.63 -3.81
C SER A 35 4.70 12.95 -3.03
N THR A 36 4.73 12.91 -1.69
CA THR A 36 4.50 14.09 -0.85
C THR A 36 5.64 14.40 0.12
N ILE A 37 6.56 13.46 0.34
CA ILE A 37 7.61 13.59 1.36
C ILE A 37 8.53 14.78 1.13
N GLU A 38 8.94 15.05 -0.12
CA GLU A 38 9.86 16.16 -0.40
C GLU A 38 9.24 17.50 -0.03
N GLU A 39 7.99 17.72 -0.40
CA GLU A 39 7.23 18.91 -0.04
C GLU A 39 7.02 19.03 1.47
N ARG A 40 6.68 17.93 2.15
CA ARG A 40 6.48 17.90 3.60
C ARG A 40 7.77 18.21 4.38
N MET A 41 8.92 17.72 3.90
CA MET A 41 10.22 17.99 4.51
C MET A 41 10.76 19.39 4.18
N ALA A 42 10.38 19.94 3.03
CA ALA A 42 10.68 21.34 2.67
C ALA A 42 9.82 22.35 3.44
N SER A 43 8.68 21.93 3.98
CA SER A 43 7.83 22.76 4.82
C SER A 43 8.53 23.16 6.12
N LYS A 44 8.25 24.38 6.59
CA LYS A 44 8.72 24.87 7.90
C LYS A 44 7.85 24.38 9.06
N ASP A 45 6.80 23.60 8.78
CA ASP A 45 5.92 23.05 9.81
C ASP A 45 6.57 21.82 10.50
N PRO A 46 6.95 21.92 11.79
CA PRO A 46 7.54 20.80 12.52
C PRO A 46 6.58 19.61 12.66
N ASN A 47 5.26 19.84 12.60
CA ASN A 47 4.28 18.76 12.66
C ASN A 47 4.31 17.89 11.40
N LEU A 48 4.45 18.50 10.23
CA LEU A 48 4.53 17.76 8.96
C LEU A 48 5.79 16.89 8.89
N ALA A 49 6.93 17.41 9.35
CA ALA A 49 8.17 16.64 9.46
C ALA A 49 8.00 15.45 10.43
N SER A 50 7.42 15.69 11.61
CA SER A 50 7.19 14.65 12.61
C SER A 50 6.22 13.57 12.13
N ILE A 51 5.12 13.95 11.47
CA ILE A 51 4.15 13.02 10.89
C ILE A 51 4.83 12.17 9.82
N SER A 52 5.59 12.80 8.93
CA SER A 52 6.33 12.11 7.86
C SER A 52 7.31 11.08 8.40
N GLU A 53 8.05 11.41 9.47
CA GLU A 53 8.95 10.47 10.13
C GLU A 53 8.21 9.28 10.76
N HIS A 54 7.04 9.51 11.36
CA HIS A 54 6.20 8.44 11.88
C HIS A 54 5.65 7.54 10.76
N GLN A 55 5.22 8.13 9.65
CA GLN A 55 4.78 7.40 8.46
C GLN A 55 5.90 6.52 7.88
N ALA A 56 7.12 7.05 7.77
CA ALA A 56 8.28 6.28 7.34
C ALA A 56 8.54 5.06 8.23
N ARG A 57 8.43 5.23 9.56
CA ARG A 57 8.59 4.14 10.52
C ARG A 57 7.49 3.07 10.39
N ILE A 58 6.25 3.49 10.16
CA ILE A 58 5.13 2.55 9.91
C ILE A 58 5.39 1.78 8.63
N LEU A 59 5.73 2.45 7.53
CA LEU A 59 6.01 1.82 6.24
C LEU A 59 7.12 0.78 6.34
N ARG A 60 8.25 1.10 6.97
CA ARG A 60 9.35 0.14 7.17
C ARG A 60 8.90 -1.10 7.94
N ARG A 61 8.14 -0.93 9.02
CA ARG A 61 7.66 -2.05 9.84
C ARG A 61 6.62 -2.90 9.10
N TRP A 62 5.77 -2.25 8.33
CA TRP A 62 4.78 -2.93 7.50
C TRP A 62 5.46 -3.75 6.39
N GLU A 63 6.45 -3.18 5.71
CA GLU A 63 7.26 -3.89 4.70
C GLU A 63 7.97 -5.11 5.28
N MET A 64 8.63 -4.97 6.44
CA MET A 64 9.28 -6.10 7.10
C MET A 64 8.30 -7.23 7.43
N LEU A 65 7.09 -6.90 7.89
CA LEU A 65 6.06 -7.90 8.21
C LEU A 65 5.52 -8.58 6.95
N LYS A 66 5.30 -7.84 5.86
CA LYS A 66 4.90 -8.42 4.56
C LYS A 66 6.02 -9.24 3.92
N HIS A 67 7.28 -8.89 4.15
CA HIS A 67 8.40 -9.74 3.74
C HIS A 67 8.42 -11.06 4.52
N SER A 68 8.25 -10.99 5.85
CA SER A 68 8.16 -12.18 6.70
C SER A 68 6.97 -13.08 6.33
N GLU A 69 5.82 -12.50 5.97
CA GLU A 69 4.69 -13.26 5.44
C GLU A 69 5.05 -14.08 4.19
N LYS A 70 5.73 -13.46 3.23
CA LYS A 70 6.16 -14.14 1.99
C LYS A 70 7.11 -15.28 2.29
N GLU A 71 8.10 -15.07 3.16
CA GLU A 71 9.02 -16.13 3.59
C GLU A 71 8.31 -17.28 4.31
N MET A 72 7.27 -16.98 5.10
CA MET A 72 6.47 -17.99 5.79
C MET A 72 5.59 -18.76 4.81
N ALA A 73 4.99 -18.07 3.83
CA ALA A 73 4.20 -18.67 2.78
C ALA A 73 5.03 -19.63 1.90
N GLU A 74 6.28 -19.26 1.58
CA GLU A 74 7.24 -20.15 0.90
C GLU A 74 7.53 -21.43 1.69
N LYS A 75 7.48 -21.36 3.03
CA LYS A 75 7.63 -22.49 3.95
C LYS A 75 6.31 -23.22 4.22
N GLY A 76 5.22 -22.86 3.52
CA GLY A 76 3.89 -23.44 3.71
C GLY A 76 3.20 -23.03 5.01
N LYS A 77 3.66 -21.96 5.66
CA LYS A 77 3.11 -21.39 6.90
C LYS A 77 2.38 -20.09 6.60
N SER A 78 1.44 -19.72 7.45
CA SER A 78 0.75 -18.42 7.40
C SER A 78 1.15 -17.55 8.59
N LEU A 79 0.90 -16.24 8.47
CA LEU A 79 0.98 -15.33 9.60
C LEU A 79 0.01 -15.74 10.71
N SER A 80 0.45 -15.53 11.95
CA SER A 80 -0.40 -15.67 13.12
C SER A 80 -1.51 -14.61 13.12
N PRO A 81 -2.64 -14.86 13.82
CA PRO A 81 -3.71 -13.87 13.95
C PRO A 81 -3.24 -12.53 14.58
N ALA A 82 -2.18 -12.55 15.39
CA ALA A 82 -1.60 -11.34 15.97
C ALA A 82 -0.87 -10.50 14.91
N GLU A 83 -0.14 -11.14 14.01
CA GLU A 83 0.56 -10.48 12.90
C GLU A 83 -0.44 -9.90 11.88
N TRP A 84 -1.52 -10.62 11.57
CA TRP A 84 -2.62 -10.08 10.76
C TRP A 84 -3.24 -8.83 11.37
N LYS A 85 -3.51 -8.84 12.69
CA LYS A 85 -3.96 -7.63 13.40
C LYS A 85 -2.94 -6.50 13.34
N GLN A 86 -1.65 -6.83 13.38
CA GLN A 86 -0.58 -5.84 13.28
C GLN A 86 -0.52 -5.19 11.89
N LEU A 87 -0.73 -5.95 10.80
CA LEU A 87 -0.85 -5.41 9.44
C LEU A 87 -2.02 -4.41 9.35
N ALA A 88 -3.20 -4.80 9.82
CA ALA A 88 -4.37 -3.91 9.82
C ALA A 88 -4.14 -2.64 10.66
N GLN A 89 -3.41 -2.75 11.76
CA GLN A 89 -3.03 -1.58 12.57
C GLN A 89 -2.06 -0.64 11.84
N TYR A 90 -1.09 -1.16 11.09
CA TYR A 90 -0.19 -0.33 10.30
C TYR A 90 -0.94 0.45 9.23
N GLU A 91 -1.85 -0.20 8.51
CA GLU A 91 -2.72 0.45 7.55
C GLU A 91 -3.55 1.56 8.19
N TRP A 92 -4.25 1.25 9.29
CA TRP A 92 -5.11 2.22 9.97
C TRP A 92 -4.32 3.42 10.50
N ARG A 93 -3.17 3.18 11.14
CA ARG A 93 -2.30 4.25 11.67
C ARG A 93 -1.77 5.12 10.55
N TYR A 94 -1.34 4.53 9.44
CA TYR A 94 -0.84 5.28 8.29
C TYR A 94 -1.95 6.17 7.70
N LYS A 95 -3.13 5.61 7.43
CA LYS A 95 -4.29 6.37 6.94
C LYS A 95 -4.66 7.51 7.88
N ARG A 96 -4.63 7.27 9.19
CA ARG A 96 -4.94 8.31 10.18
C ARG A 96 -3.94 9.46 10.16
N LEU A 97 -2.64 9.15 10.00
CA LEU A 97 -1.62 10.18 9.84
C LEU A 97 -1.81 10.97 8.53
N GLU A 98 -2.18 10.29 7.44
CA GLU A 98 -2.49 10.98 6.18
C GLU A 98 -3.71 11.90 6.27
N GLU A 99 -4.77 11.48 6.96
CA GLU A 99 -5.93 12.34 7.23
C GLU A 99 -5.55 13.60 8.01
N LEU A 100 -4.59 13.51 8.93
CA LEU A 100 -4.14 14.67 9.71
C LEU A 100 -3.38 15.67 8.83
N VAL A 101 -2.54 15.18 7.93
CA VAL A 101 -1.81 16.04 6.98
C VAL A 101 -2.81 16.73 6.04
N THR A 102 -3.66 15.95 5.38
CA THR A 102 -4.65 16.47 4.41
C THR A 102 -5.65 17.45 5.00
N LYS A 103 -6.09 17.26 6.26
CA LYS A 103 -6.96 18.23 6.94
C LYS A 103 -6.27 19.50 7.38
N SER A 104 -4.95 19.47 7.59
CA SER A 104 -4.18 20.64 8.00
C SER A 104 -3.83 21.55 6.81
N THR A 105 -4.01 21.05 5.58
CA THR A 105 -3.75 21.78 4.32
C THR A 105 -5.03 22.40 3.72
N GLY A 106 -6.16 22.39 4.45
CA GLY A 106 -7.45 22.94 4.03
C GLY A 106 -7.73 24.34 4.56
#